data_AF-A0A9E2HAQ8-F1
#
_entry.id   AF-A0A9E2HAQ8-F1
#
_cell.length_a   1.000
_cell.length_b   1.000
_cell.length_c   1.000
_cell.angle_alpha   90.00
_cell.angle_beta   90.00
_cell.angle_gamma   90.00
#
_symmetry.space_group_name_H-M   'P 1'
#
loop_
_entity.id
_entity.type
_entity.pdbx_description
1 polymer ?
#
loop_
_entity_poly.entity_id
_entity_poly.type
_entity_poly.pdbx_seq_one_letter_code
_entity_poly.pdbx_strand_id
1 'polypeptide(L)'
;MGKIHISKPKRRKKKRMTPEEAKAARADYQRKYYLAHKEKAKEYQRLYNLTHKKKQRLKGANGVEYSRENQKGTFNTHDLMHAPVEKTLKMLEKIINGERYFTM
;
A
#
# COMPACT_ATOMS: atom_id res chain seq x y z
N MET A 1 -15.58 33.63 -62.18
CA MET A 1 -15.16 33.06 -60.88
C MET A 1 -15.55 31.58 -60.86
N GLY A 2 -14.63 30.67 -61.18
CA GLY A 2 -14.90 29.23 -61.26
C GLY A 2 -15.04 28.60 -59.87
N LYS A 3 -16.05 27.75 -59.67
CA LYS A 3 -16.29 27.05 -58.39
C LYS A 3 -15.25 25.94 -58.21
N ILE A 4 -14.43 26.03 -57.16
CA ILE A 4 -13.48 24.99 -56.78
C ILE A 4 -14.26 23.83 -56.14
N HIS A 5 -14.33 22.70 -56.82
CA HIS A 5 -14.91 21.48 -56.25
C HIS A 5 -13.86 20.69 -55.47
N ILE A 6 -13.91 20.80 -54.14
CA ILE A 6 -13.10 20.00 -53.23
C ILE A 6 -13.78 18.63 -53.06
N SER A 7 -13.25 17.61 -53.72
CA SER A 7 -13.75 16.23 -53.52
C SER A 7 -13.37 15.75 -52.11
N LYS A 8 -14.33 15.13 -51.39
CA LYS A 8 -14.08 14.58 -50.06
C LYS A 8 -13.03 13.46 -50.16
N PRO A 9 -12.00 13.43 -49.30
CA PRO A 9 -10.98 12.40 -49.36
C PRO A 9 -11.61 11.02 -49.14
N LYS A 10 -11.29 10.06 -50.02
CA LYS A 10 -11.73 8.67 -49.87
C LYS A 10 -11.21 8.13 -48.52
N ARG A 11 -12.14 7.77 -47.62
CA ARG A 11 -11.80 7.11 -46.34
C ARG A 11 -10.97 5.86 -46.64
N ARG A 12 -9.72 5.82 -46.19
CA ARG A 12 -8.88 4.62 -46.28
C ARG A 12 -9.60 3.48 -45.58
N LYS A 13 -9.89 2.39 -46.30
CA LYS A 13 -10.45 1.17 -45.71
C LYS A 13 -9.45 0.69 -44.64
N LYS A 14 -9.88 0.59 -43.38
CA LYS A 14 -9.06 -0.03 -42.33
C LYS A 14 -8.75 -1.45 -42.78
N LYS A 15 -7.46 -1.83 -42.79
CA LYS A 15 -7.06 -3.22 -43.04
C LYS A 15 -7.81 -4.10 -42.04
N ARG A 16 -8.48 -5.15 -42.52
CA ARG A 16 -9.11 -6.15 -41.66
C ARG A 16 -7.98 -6.91 -40.98
N MET A 17 -7.75 -6.58 -39.72
CA MET A 17 -6.78 -7.24 -38.85
C MET A 17 -7.39 -8.57 -38.42
N THR A 18 -6.62 -9.64 -38.36
CA THR A 18 -7.12 -10.90 -37.83
C THR A 18 -7.46 -10.74 -36.34
N PRO A 19 -8.35 -11.56 -35.77
CA PRO A 19 -8.66 -11.48 -34.34
C PRO A 19 -7.42 -11.59 -33.43
N GLU A 20 -6.42 -12.38 -33.83
CA GLU A 20 -5.16 -12.56 -33.10
C GLU A 20 -4.27 -11.33 -33.16
N GLU A 21 -4.11 -10.75 -34.35
CA GLU A 21 -3.38 -9.50 -34.55
C GLU A 21 -4.02 -8.36 -33.74
N ALA A 22 -5.35 -8.26 -33.72
CA ALA A 22 -6.06 -7.26 -32.94
C ALA A 22 -5.85 -7.44 -31.43
N LYS A 23 -5.74 -8.69 -30.96
CA LYS A 23 -5.42 -9.01 -29.56
C LYS A 23 -3.99 -8.61 -29.22
N ALA A 24 -3.02 -8.92 -30.09
CA ALA A 24 -1.63 -8.52 -29.93
C ALA A 24 -1.47 -7.00 -29.90
N ALA A 25 -2.12 -6.28 -30.82
CA ALA A 25 -2.08 -4.82 -30.88
C ALA A 25 -2.65 -4.16 -29.61
N ARG A 26 -3.71 -4.74 -29.02
CA ARG A 26 -4.25 -4.28 -27.73
C ARG A 26 -3.28 -4.51 -26.58
N ALA A 27 -2.66 -5.69 -26.53
CA ALA A 27 -1.67 -6.02 -25.49
C ALA A 27 -0.45 -5.09 -25.56
N ASP A 28 0.07 -4.84 -26.76
CA ASP A 28 1.19 -3.92 -26.98
C ASP A 28 0.84 -2.47 -26.63
N TYR A 29 -0.36 -2.03 -27.00
CA TYR A 29 -0.86 -0.71 -26.60
C TYR A 29 -0.92 -0.59 -25.08
N GLN A 30 -1.50 -1.57 -24.39
CA GLN A 30 -1.61 -1.58 -22.94
C GLN A 30 -0.23 -1.60 -22.27
N ARG A 31 0.71 -2.38 -22.79
CA ARG A 31 2.09 -2.43 -22.30
C ARG A 31 2.79 -1.07 -22.43
N LYS A 32 2.69 -0.44 -23.61
CA LYS A 32 3.27 0.89 -23.86
C LYS A 32 2.67 1.94 -22.94
N TYR A 33 1.35 1.91 -22.78
CA TYR A 33 0.63 2.80 -21.87
C TYR A 33 1.12 2.61 -20.42
N TYR A 34 1.19 1.37 -19.94
CA TYR A 34 1.66 1.10 -18.59
C TYR A 34 3.10 1.55 -18.37
N LEU A 35 4.01 1.26 -19.30
CA LEU A 35 5.41 1.72 -19.21
C LEU A 35 5.52 3.24 -19.17
N ALA A 36 4.76 3.95 -20.01
CA ALA A 36 4.78 5.42 -20.05
C ALA A 36 4.23 6.07 -18.77
N HIS A 37 3.32 5.39 -18.06
CA HIS A 37 2.61 5.95 -16.90
C HIS A 37 3.05 5.36 -15.55
N LYS A 38 3.83 4.27 -15.54
CA LYS A 38 4.33 3.61 -14.33
C LYS A 38 5.12 4.57 -13.43
N GLU A 39 5.99 5.38 -14.01
CA GLU A 39 6.83 6.31 -13.25
C GLU A 39 6.01 7.49 -12.71
N LYS A 40 5.07 8.03 -13.49
CA LYS A 40 4.14 9.07 -13.03
C LYS A 40 3.28 8.61 -11.86
N ALA A 41 2.79 7.36 -11.89
CA ALA A 41 2.01 6.80 -10.80
C ALA A 41 2.84 6.62 -9.52
N LYS A 42 4.09 6.15 -9.64
CA LYS A 42 5.01 6.03 -8.50
C LYS A 42 5.35 7.40 -7.91
N GLU A 43 5.59 8.39 -8.75
CA GLU A 43 5.96 9.74 -8.33
C GLU A 43 4.80 10.42 -7.60
N TYR A 44 3.57 10.30 -8.12
CA TYR A 44 2.37 10.75 -7.43
C TYR A 44 2.22 10.09 -6.05
N GLN A 45 2.39 8.76 -5.98
CA GLN A 45 2.34 8.03 -4.72
C GLN A 45 3.43 8.47 -3.74
N ARG A 46 4.64 8.75 -4.23
CA ARG A 46 5.77 9.26 -3.43
C ARG A 46 5.46 10.63 -2.86
N LEU A 47 4.98 11.56 -3.69
CA LEU A 47 4.58 12.90 -3.28
C LEU A 47 3.47 12.84 -2.23
N TYR A 48 2.44 12.02 -2.46
CA TYR A 48 1.36 11.79 -1.50
C TYR A 48 1.88 11.28 -0.15
N ASN A 49 2.83 10.33 -0.15
CA ASN A 49 3.43 9.80 1.08
C ASN A 49 4.32 10.83 1.82
N LEU A 50 4.88 11.80 1.09
CA LEU A 50 5.71 12.87 1.66
C LEU A 50 4.85 13.99 2.25
N THR A 51 3.82 14.44 1.52
CA THR A 51 2.96 15.56 1.91
C THR A 51 1.98 15.16 3.01
N HIS A 52 1.45 13.96 2.92
CA HIS A 52 0.64 13.38 3.96
C HIS A 52 1.54 12.43 4.70
N LYS A 53 2.04 12.89 5.87
CA LYS A 53 2.57 12.05 6.95
C LYS A 53 1.50 11.01 7.31
N LYS A 54 1.29 10.02 6.44
CA LYS A 54 0.75 8.75 6.81
C LYS A 54 1.74 8.32 7.87
N LYS A 55 1.32 8.40 9.14
CA LYS A 55 1.99 7.70 10.23
C LYS A 55 2.22 6.33 9.64
N GLN A 56 3.45 6.03 9.21
CA GLN A 56 3.73 4.74 8.63
C GLN A 56 3.42 3.80 9.77
N ARG A 57 2.26 3.15 9.72
CA ARG A 57 2.13 1.86 10.37
C ARG A 57 3.09 1.02 9.56
N LEU A 58 4.35 1.02 10.01
CA LEU A 58 5.40 0.12 9.58
C LEU A 58 4.85 -1.28 9.83
N LYS A 59 4.08 -1.80 8.87
CA LYS A 59 3.89 -3.22 8.73
C LYS A 59 5.12 -3.65 7.96
N GLY A 60 5.98 -4.36 8.67
CA GLY A 60 7.39 -4.58 8.37
C GLY A 60 7.68 -4.86 6.89
N ALA A 61 8.74 -4.23 6.43
CA ALA A 61 9.56 -4.68 5.33
C ALA A 61 11.01 -4.20 5.55
N ASN A 62 11.19 -3.06 6.23
CA ASN A 62 12.50 -2.55 6.65
C ASN A 62 12.52 -2.24 8.16
N GLY A 63 12.76 -3.28 8.96
CA GLY A 63 13.77 -3.29 10.03
C GLY A 63 13.92 -2.13 11.03
N VAL A 64 12.85 -1.46 11.45
CA VAL A 64 12.85 -0.87 12.79
C VAL A 64 11.58 -1.32 13.49
N GLU A 65 11.69 -2.39 14.27
CA GLU A 65 10.73 -2.68 15.33
C GLU A 65 10.77 -1.53 16.32
N TYR A 66 10.06 -0.44 16.02
CA TYR A 66 9.48 0.34 17.11
C TYR A 66 8.33 -0.51 17.63
N SER A 67 8.68 -1.53 18.43
CA SER A 67 7.79 -1.98 19.47
C SER A 67 7.53 -0.71 20.29
N ARG A 68 6.36 -0.10 20.11
CA ARG A 68 5.80 0.67 21.20
C ARG A 68 5.56 -0.37 22.27
N GLU A 69 6.60 -0.67 23.03
CA GLU A 69 6.41 -1.28 24.30
C GLU A 69 5.61 -0.24 25.06
N ASN A 70 4.29 -0.38 25.02
CA ASN A 70 3.45 0.06 26.10
C ASN A 70 3.88 -0.81 27.29
N GLN A 71 5.09 -0.57 27.80
CA GLN A 71 5.52 -1.02 29.10
C GLN A 71 4.64 -0.20 30.03
N LYS A 72 3.42 -0.69 30.27
CA LYS A 72 2.73 -0.32 31.50
C LYS A 72 3.74 -0.66 32.60
N GLY A 73 4.34 0.37 33.20
CA GLY A 73 5.31 0.20 34.29
C GLY A 73 4.69 -0.48 35.50
N THR A 74 3.36 -0.52 35.55
CA THR A 74 2.55 -1.14 36.59
C THR A 74 1.56 -2.15 35.99
N PHE A 75 1.32 -3.26 36.69
CA PHE A 75 0.17 -4.12 36.47
C PHE A 75 -0.94 -3.76 37.45
N ASN A 76 -2.20 -3.74 36.98
CA ASN A 76 -3.36 -3.56 37.85
C ASN A 76 -4.02 -4.89 38.23
N THR A 77 -4.90 -4.87 39.23
CA THR A 77 -5.76 -6.03 39.58
C THR A 77 -6.47 -6.62 38.37
N HIS A 78 -7.08 -5.78 37.53
CA HIS A 78 -7.76 -6.24 36.31
C HIS A 78 -6.81 -6.95 35.32
N ASP A 79 -5.55 -6.52 35.22
CA ASP A 79 -4.57 -7.15 34.32
C ASP A 79 -4.20 -8.57 34.80
N LEU A 80 -4.20 -8.81 36.12
CA LEU A 80 -3.95 -10.12 36.72
C LEU A 80 -5.21 -11.02 36.70
N MET A 81 -6.37 -10.49 37.05
CA MET A 81 -7.57 -11.31 37.27
C MET A 81 -8.26 -11.76 35.98
N HIS A 82 -8.03 -11.05 34.86
CA HIS A 82 -8.65 -11.37 33.57
C HIS A 82 -7.67 -11.96 32.54
N ALA A 83 -6.41 -12.18 32.93
CA ALA A 83 -5.42 -12.80 32.06
C ALA A 83 -5.42 -14.34 32.21
N PRO A 84 -5.07 -15.08 31.14
CA PRO A 84 -4.78 -16.51 31.23
C PRO A 84 -3.68 -16.82 32.26
N VAL A 85 -3.74 -18.02 32.85
CA VAL A 85 -2.85 -18.45 33.95
C VAL A 85 -1.37 -18.33 33.59
N GLU A 86 -0.98 -18.65 32.36
CA GLU A 86 0.43 -18.57 31.94
C GLU A 86 0.92 -17.12 31.86
N LYS A 87 0.01 -16.19 31.56
CA LYS A 87 0.33 -14.76 31.53
C LYS A 87 0.39 -14.20 32.94
N THR A 88 -0.51 -14.58 33.83
CA THR A 88 -0.49 -14.10 35.22
C THR A 88 0.78 -14.53 35.93
N LEU A 89 1.23 -15.77 35.75
CA LEU A 89 2.52 -16.25 36.29
C LEU A 89 3.69 -15.37 35.82
N LYS A 90 3.79 -15.11 34.51
CA LYS A 90 4.83 -14.21 33.96
C LYS A 90 4.73 -12.77 34.48
N MET A 91 3.51 -12.28 34.72
CA MET A 91 3.33 -10.94 35.30
C MET A 91 3.78 -10.90 36.76
N LEU A 92 3.45 -11.93 37.54
CA LEU A 92 3.85 -12.07 38.94
C LEU A 92 5.37 -12.23 39.08
N GLU A 93 6.01 -13.04 38.24
CA GLU A 93 7.47 -13.17 38.20
C GLU A 93 8.16 -11.82 37.99
N LYS A 94 7.63 -11.00 37.08
CA LYS A 94 8.15 -9.64 36.83
C LYS A 94 7.94 -8.69 38.00
N ILE A 95 6.85 -8.85 38.75
CA ILE A 95 6.60 -8.07 39.97
C ILE A 95 7.59 -8.50 41.06
N ILE A 96 7.79 -9.80 41.25
CA ILE A 96 8.70 -10.36 42.26
C ILE A 96 10.15 -9.96 41.97
N ASN A 97 10.57 -9.98 40.70
CA ASN A 97 11.91 -9.58 40.28
C ASN A 97 12.12 -8.06 40.30
N GLY A 98 11.10 -7.26 40.61
CA GLY A 98 11.18 -5.80 40.63
C GLY A 98 11.26 -5.15 39.24
N GLU A 99 11.01 -5.91 38.16
CA GLU A 99 10.99 -5.39 36.80
C GLU A 99 9.76 -4.53 36.53
N ARG A 100 8.66 -4.78 37.26
CA ARG A 100 7.39 -4.05 37.15
C ARG A 100 6.73 -3.87 38.51
N TYR A 101 5.99 -2.79 38.65
CA TYR A 101 5.24 -2.49 39.87
C TYR A 101 3.83 -3.07 39.82
N PHE A 102 3.19 -3.20 40.98
CA PHE A 102 1.79 -3.58 41.08
C PHE A 102 1.01 -2.41 41.69
N THR A 103 -0.12 -2.09 41.07
CA THR A 103 -1.07 -1.10 41.55
C THR A 103 -2.45 -1.74 41.68
N MET A 104 -3.24 -1.30 42.66
CA MET A 104 -4.57 -1.85 42.91
C MET A 104 -5.56 -1.46 41.82
#